data_AF-A0A392SUY0-F1
#
_entry.id   AF-A0A392SUY0-F1
#
_cell.length_a   1.000
_cell.length_b   1.000
_cell.length_c   1.000
_cell.angle_alpha   90.00
_cell.angle_beta   90.00
_cell.angle_gamma   90.00
#
_symmetry.space_group_name_H-M   'P 1'
#
loop_
_entity.id
_entity.type
_entity.pdbx_description
1 polymer ?
#
loop_
_entity_poly.entity_id
_entity_poly.type
_entity_poly.pdbx_seq_one_letter_code
_entity_poly.pdbx_strand_id
1 'polypeptide(L)' 'MDVLKDRCLISVSEGRIVMHDLIQEMGHEIVRQQCVSDPGKRSRLWKHEEIYQVLKKNK' A
#
# COMPACT_ATOMS: atom_id res chain seq x y z
N MET A 1 10.74 4.75 15.40
CA MET A 1 9.29 5.05 15.22
C MET A 1 8.96 6.47 15.65
N ASP A 2 9.71 7.02 16.60
CA ASP A 2 9.41 8.30 17.23
C ASP A 2 9.41 9.47 16.24
N VAL A 3 10.38 9.54 15.31
CA VAL A 3 10.41 10.56 14.25
C VAL A 3 9.13 10.60 13.39
N LEU A 4 8.51 9.45 13.11
CA LEU A 4 7.28 9.39 12.33
C LEU A 4 6.06 9.81 13.16
N LYS A 5 6.05 9.49 14.46
CA LYS A 5 5.02 9.93 15.41
C LYS A 5 5.10 11.44 15.65
N ASP A 6 6.31 11.98 15.83
CA ASP A 6 6.57 13.41 16.05
C ASP A 6 6.15 14.27 14.86
N ARG A 7 6.15 13.68 13.65
CA ARG A 7 5.67 14.31 12.41
C ARG A 7 4.19 14.03 12.11
N CYS A 8 3.46 13.42 13.03
CA CYS A 8 2.06 13.02 12.86
C CYS A 8 1.80 12.14 11.63
N LEU A 9 2.82 11.41 11.15
CA LEU A 9 2.71 10.53 9.98
C LEU A 9 2.17 9.15 10.34
N ILE A 10 2.37 8.74 11.60
CA ILE A 10 1.79 7.53 12.18
C ILE A 10 1.30 7.82 13.60
N SER A 11 0.29 7.08 14.04
CA SER A 11 -0.15 7.01 15.43
C SER A 11 -0.27 5.55 15.87
N VAL A 12 -0.39 5.32 17.18
CA VAL A 12 -0.64 3.97 17.71
C VAL A 12 -1.98 4.01 18.42
N SER A 13 -2.91 3.19 17.97
CA SER A 13 -4.25 3.04 18.55
C SER A 13 -4.49 1.55 18.81
N GLU A 14 -4.87 1.19 20.04
CA GLU A 14 -5.18 -0.20 20.42
C GLU A 14 -4.04 -1.19 20.10
N GLY A 15 -2.77 -0.76 20.25
CA GLY A 15 -1.61 -1.58 19.89
C GLY A 15 -1.36 -1.74 18.38
N ARG A 16 -2.13 -1.08 17.53
CA ARG A 16 -1.99 -1.06 16.07
C ARG A 16 -1.37 0.25 15.62
N ILE A 17 -0.53 0.19 14.58
CA ILE A 17 -0.02 1.38 13.91
C ILE A 17 -1.08 1.86 12.93
N VAL A 18 -1.51 3.10 13.09
CA VAL A 18 -2.38 3.81 12.14
C VAL A 18 -1.49 4.76 11.36
N MET A 19 -1.51 4.64 10.03
CA MET A 19 -0.71 5.47 9.14
C MET A 19 -1.58 6.61 8.61
N HIS A 20 -1.04 7.82 8.52
CA HIS A 20 -1.76 8.93 7.91
C HIS A 20 -2.07 8.64 6.44
N ASP A 21 -3.27 8.97 5.96
CA ASP A 21 -3.76 8.60 4.62
C ASP A 21 -2.78 9.01 3.50
N LEU A 22 -2.23 10.23 3.56
CA LEU A 22 -1.21 10.69 2.60
C LEU A 22 0.03 9.77 2.50
N ILE A 23 0.48 9.18 3.60
CA ILE A 23 1.63 8.24 3.58
C ILE A 23 1.18 6.88 3.04
N GLN A 24 -0.05 6.45 3.33
CA GLN A 24 -0.61 5.25 2.73
C GLN A 24 -0.71 5.39 1.22
N GLU A 25 -1.26 6.49 0.72
CA GLU A 25 -1.39 6.82 -0.70
C GLU A 25 -0.02 6.87 -1.39
N MET A 26 0.96 7.54 -0.77
CA MET A 26 2.33 7.56 -1.28
C MET A 26 2.92 6.15 -1.37
N GLY A 27 2.72 5.32 -0.33
CA GLY A 27 3.15 3.93 -0.32
C GLY A 27 2.48 3.09 -1.42
N HIS A 28 1.18 3.29 -1.65
CA HIS A 28 0.45 2.63 -2.74
C HIS A 28 1.00 3.03 -4.11
N GLU A 29 1.29 4.31 -4.34
CA GLU A 29 1.81 4.80 -5.61
C GLU A 29 3.24 4.28 -5.88
N ILE A 30 4.10 4.21 -4.86
CA ILE A 30 5.42 3.57 -4.97
C ILE A 30 5.29 2.12 -5.45
N VAL A 31 4.36 1.35 -4.88
CA VAL A 31 4.13 -0.05 -5.30
C VAL A 31 3.55 -0.11 -6.72
N ARG A 32 2.65 0.80 -7.08
CA ARG A 32 2.09 0.89 -8.43
C ARG A 32 3.16 1.15 -9.49
N GLN A 33 4.16 1.97 -9.17
CA GLN A 33 5.27 2.30 -10.05
C GLN A 33 6.27 1.15 -10.24
N GLN A 34 6.30 0.15 -9.36
CA GLN A 34 7.17 -1.04 -9.53
C GLN A 34 6.94 -1.73 -10.87
N CYS A 35 5.68 -1.79 -11.32
CA CYS A 35 5.35 -2.23 -12.67
C CYS A 35 3.99 -1.67 -13.08
N VAL A 36 3.99 -0.60 -13.87
CA VAL A 36 2.74 0.08 -14.27
C VAL A 36 1.90 -0.81 -15.20
N SER A 37 2.56 -1.54 -16.11
CA SER A 37 1.89 -2.37 -17.13
C SER A 37 1.37 -3.72 -16.61
N ASP A 38 2.02 -4.29 -15.60
CA ASP A 38 1.67 -5.62 -15.07
C ASP A 38 1.53 -5.58 -13.54
N PRO A 39 0.29 -5.42 -13.04
CA PRO A 39 0.02 -5.47 -11.60
C PRO A 39 0.50 -6.76 -10.93
N GLY A 40 0.54 -7.90 -11.63
CA GLY A 40 0.95 -9.18 -11.07
C GLY A 40 2.43 -9.25 -10.68
N LYS A 41 3.26 -8.34 -11.21
CA LYS A 41 4.69 -8.23 -10.87
C LYS A 41 4.97 -7.30 -9.70
N ARG A 42 3.95 -6.62 -9.16
CA ARG A 42 4.10 -5.73 -8.00
C ARG A 42 4.16 -6.56 -6.73
N SER A 43 4.89 -6.06 -5.73
CA SER A 43 5.00 -6.73 -4.43
C SER A 43 3.66 -6.93 -3.71
N ARG A 44 2.71 -6.00 -3.89
CA ARG A 44 1.40 -5.97 -3.24
C ARG A 44 0.36 -5.33 -4.17
N LEU A 45 -0.91 -5.67 -3.98
CA LEU A 45 -2.05 -5.10 -4.70
C LEU A 45 -3.11 -4.62 -3.69
N TRP A 46 -3.76 -3.50 -4.02
CA TRP A 46 -4.75 -2.87 -3.15
C TRP A 46 -6.10 -2.66 -3.83
N LYS A 47 -6.11 -2.48 -5.16
CA LYS A 47 -7.34 -2.31 -5.93
C LYS A 47 -7.98 -3.66 -6.20
N HIS A 48 -9.23 -3.84 -5.78
CA HIS A 48 -9.93 -5.12 -5.90
C HIS A 48 -10.04 -5.57 -7.35
N GLU A 49 -10.17 -4.65 -8.31
CA GLU A 49 -10.20 -4.99 -9.73
C GLU A 49 -8.86 -5.53 -10.22
N GLU A 50 -7.74 -4.90 -9.81
CA GLU A 50 -6.40 -5.39 -10.17
C GLU A 50 -6.16 -6.79 -9.58
N ILE A 51 -6.55 -6.99 -8.31
CA ILE A 51 -6.45 -8.29 -7.64
C ILE A 51 -7.26 -9.34 -8.39
N TYR A 52 -8.53 -9.06 -8.69
CA TYR A 52 -9.39 -9.99 -9.41
C TYR A 52 -8.81 -10.36 -10.79
N GLN A 53 -8.31 -9.38 -11.55
CA GLN A 53 -7.71 -9.64 -12.85
C GLN A 53 -6.43 -10.47 -12.76
N VAL A 54 -5.58 -10.22 -11.76
CA VAL A 54 -4.36 -11.00 -11.54
C VAL A 54 -4.70 -12.44 -11.13
N LEU A 55 -5.65 -12.63 -10.22
CA LEU A 55 -6.10 -13.96 -9.80
C LEU A 55 -6.74 -14.74 -10.95
N LYS A 56 -7.54 -14.08 -11.78
CA LYS A 56 -8.18 -14.71 -12.96
C LYS A 56 -7.16 -15.19 -14.00
N LYS A 57 -6.02 -14.50 -14.15
CA LYS A 57 -4.98 -14.83 -15.14
C LYS A 57 -4.01 -15.92 -14.68
N ASN A 58 -3.83 -16.11 -13.37
CA ASN A 58 -2.95 -17.14 -12.79
C ASN A 58 -3.66 -18.49 -12.63
N LYS A 59 -4.31 -18.96 -13.68
CA LYS A 59 -5.03 -20.25 -13.66
C LYS A 59 -4.07 -21.43 -13.60
#